data_AF-A0A259PZH3-F1
#
_entry.id   AF-A0A259PZH3-F1
#
_cell.length_a   1.000
_cell.length_b   1.000
_cell.length_c   1.000
_cell.angle_alpha   90.00
_cell.angle_beta   90.00
_cell.angle_gamma   90.00
#
_symmetry.space_group_name_H-M   'P 1'
#
loop_
_entity.id
_entity.type
_entity.pdbx_description
1 polymer ?
#
loop_
_entity_poly.entity_id
_entity_poly.type
_entity_poly.pdbx_seq_one_letter_code
_entity_poly.pdbx_strand_id
1 'polypeptide(L)'
;MAGDGIACNMTLLFSFEQARACAAAGVQLISPFVGRITDWQRQQAGDAWDAQAMRGPNDPGVRALLRIWRFYKSRGIATEVMGASFRDTAQITALAGCDLLTIAPALLDALAQSDAPMPRRLDPAQAGAPEDDAPLALSQAAFEDALAADAMCRSKLAEGIALFSADTVALLALLQG
;
A
#
# COMPACT_ATOMS: atom_id res chain seq x y z
N MET A 1 -12.18 16.22 8.77
CA MET A 1 -12.40 15.88 7.35
C MET A 1 -13.39 14.73 7.20
N ALA A 2 -13.04 13.48 7.53
CA ALA A 2 -13.99 12.36 7.43
C ALA A 2 -15.23 12.55 8.32
N GLY A 3 -15.05 13.02 9.56
CA GLY A 3 -16.15 13.40 10.45
C GLY A 3 -16.98 14.61 9.98
N ASP A 4 -16.46 15.37 9.02
CA ASP A 4 -17.14 16.52 8.40
C ASP A 4 -17.78 16.15 7.05
N GLY A 5 -17.84 14.85 6.72
CA GLY A 5 -18.40 14.34 5.47
C GLY A 5 -17.49 14.43 4.24
N ILE A 6 -16.20 14.75 4.42
CA ILE A 6 -15.23 14.81 3.32
C ILE A 6 -14.51 13.47 3.22
N ALA A 7 -14.72 12.75 2.12
CA ALA A 7 -14.03 11.50 1.82
C ALA A 7 -12.52 11.74 1.63
N CYS A 8 -11.69 10.93 2.29
CA CYS A 8 -10.24 11.04 2.24
C CYS A 8 -9.62 9.76 1.67
N ASN A 9 -8.57 9.92 0.86
CA ASN A 9 -7.61 8.88 0.50
C ASN A 9 -6.35 9.06 1.35
N MET A 10 -6.08 8.09 2.23
CA MET A 10 -4.84 8.08 3.03
C MET A 10 -3.72 7.39 2.24
N THR A 11 -2.81 8.19 1.70
CA THR A 11 -1.65 7.74 0.90
C THR A 11 -0.37 7.64 1.72
N LEU A 12 0.75 7.22 1.11
CA LEU A 12 2.03 6.95 1.79
C LEU A 12 1.87 5.97 2.97
N LEU A 13 1.09 4.91 2.74
CA LEU A 13 0.85 3.86 3.70
C LEU A 13 1.81 2.69 3.45
N PHE A 14 2.65 2.40 4.43
CA PHE A 14 3.74 1.43 4.40
C PHE A 14 3.64 0.38 5.51
N SER A 15 3.05 0.70 6.67
CA SER A 15 2.92 -0.22 7.79
C SER A 15 1.48 -0.68 8.06
N PHE A 16 1.38 -1.80 8.78
CA PHE A 16 0.10 -2.33 9.23
C PHE A 16 -0.56 -1.41 10.27
N GLU A 17 0.23 -0.73 11.09
CA GLU A 17 -0.23 0.19 12.12
C GLU A 17 -0.83 1.46 11.51
N GLN A 18 -0.29 1.96 10.39
CA GLN A 18 -0.95 3.00 9.60
C GLN A 18 -2.32 2.53 9.09
N ALA A 19 -2.41 1.29 8.58
CA ALA A 19 -3.69 0.73 8.15
C ALA A 19 -4.68 0.58 9.31
N ARG A 20 -4.25 0.13 10.49
CA ARG A 20 -5.13 0.04 11.67
C ARG A 20 -5.64 1.41 12.11
N ALA A 21 -4.76 2.42 12.15
CA ALA A 21 -5.15 3.79 12.48
C ALA A 21 -6.16 4.36 11.46
N CYS A 22 -5.95 4.12 10.16
CA CYS A 22 -6.87 4.54 9.11
C CYS A 22 -8.26 3.87 9.24
N ALA A 23 -8.29 2.57 9.53
CA ALA A 23 -9.53 1.84 9.75
C ALA A 23 -10.28 2.35 10.99
N ALA A 24 -9.56 2.62 12.09
CA ALA A 24 -10.15 3.19 13.29
C ALA A 24 -10.71 4.61 13.08
N ALA A 25 -10.10 5.38 12.17
CA ALA A 25 -10.55 6.71 11.79
C ALA A 25 -11.72 6.71 10.79
N GLY A 26 -12.11 5.55 10.25
CA GLY A 26 -13.24 5.43 9.31
C GLY A 26 -13.04 6.20 8.01
N VAL A 27 -11.81 6.28 7.51
CA VAL A 27 -11.53 6.96 6.23
C VAL A 27 -12.17 6.20 5.06
N GLN A 28 -12.48 6.89 3.96
CA GLN A 28 -13.10 6.27 2.80
C GLN A 28 -12.18 5.22 2.17
N LEU A 29 -10.90 5.58 1.96
CA LEU A 29 -9.97 4.79 1.17
C LEU A 29 -8.55 4.92 1.70
N ILE A 30 -7.77 3.85 1.59
CA ILE A 30 -6.31 3.85 1.82
C ILE A 30 -5.55 3.45 0.56
N SER A 31 -4.36 4.02 0.37
CA SER A 31 -3.43 3.69 -0.72
C SER A 31 -2.12 3.08 -0.19
N PRO A 32 -2.09 1.79 0.19
CA PRO A 32 -0.85 1.08 0.51
C PRO A 32 0.08 1.00 -0.70
N PHE A 33 1.35 1.37 -0.52
CA PHE A 33 2.34 1.38 -1.58
C PHE A 33 3.04 0.03 -1.67
N VAL A 34 2.94 -0.64 -2.82
CA VAL A 34 3.53 -1.96 -3.04
C VAL A 34 5.00 -1.83 -3.45
N GLY A 35 5.27 -1.19 -4.58
CA GLY A 35 6.61 -1.17 -5.17
C GLY A 35 7.67 -0.44 -4.36
N ARG A 36 7.30 0.58 -3.56
CA ARG A 36 8.27 1.27 -2.69
C ARG A 36 8.72 0.39 -1.53
N ILE A 37 7.88 -0.56 -1.06
CA ILE A 37 8.27 -1.56 -0.07
C ILE A 37 9.26 -2.53 -0.71
N THR A 38 8.98 -3.02 -1.92
CA THR A 38 9.90 -3.88 -2.68
C THR A 38 11.24 -3.21 -2.93
N ASP A 39 11.25 -1.93 -3.33
CA ASP A 39 12.49 -1.18 -3.55
C ASP A 39 13.34 -1.11 -2.28
N TRP A 40 12.71 -0.84 -1.12
CA TRP A 40 13.42 -0.80 0.15
C TRP A 40 14.01 -2.16 0.50
N GLN A 41 13.23 -3.24 0.40
CA GLN A 41 13.72 -4.57 0.75
C GLN A 41 14.83 -5.05 -0.18
N ARG A 42 14.72 -4.79 -1.48
CA ARG A 42 15.79 -5.05 -2.45
C ARG A 42 17.08 -4.31 -2.06
N GLN A 43 16.97 -3.04 -1.68
CA GLN A 43 18.12 -2.26 -1.24
C GLN A 43 18.76 -2.83 0.03
N GLN A 44 17.96 -3.25 1.02
CA GLN A 44 18.49 -3.85 2.25
C GLN A 44 19.14 -5.21 2.02
N ALA A 45 18.59 -6.03 1.11
CA ALA A 45 19.11 -7.34 0.79
C ALA A 45 20.42 -7.28 -0.03
N GLY A 46 20.62 -6.22 -0.83
CA GLY A 46 21.79 -6.06 -1.68
C GLY A 46 21.98 -7.27 -2.61
N ASP A 47 23.19 -7.85 -2.61
CA ASP A 47 23.54 -9.01 -3.44
C ASP A 47 22.74 -10.28 -3.09
N ALA A 48 22.13 -10.34 -1.90
CA ALA A 48 21.28 -11.46 -1.50
C ALA A 48 19.85 -11.38 -2.05
N TRP A 49 19.51 -10.33 -2.81
CA TRP A 49 18.18 -10.17 -3.39
C TRP A 49 17.93 -11.15 -4.53
N ASP A 50 17.02 -12.10 -4.32
CA ASP A 50 16.49 -12.96 -5.38
C ASP A 50 15.20 -12.36 -5.95
N ALA A 51 15.33 -11.68 -7.09
CA ALA A 51 14.20 -11.03 -7.77
C ALA A 51 13.13 -12.01 -8.25
N GLN A 52 13.49 -13.27 -8.53
CA GLN A 52 12.53 -14.27 -8.98
C GLN A 52 11.78 -14.89 -7.80
N ALA A 53 12.47 -15.15 -6.68
CA ALA A 53 11.84 -15.63 -5.46
C ALA A 53 10.91 -14.59 -4.83
N MET A 54 11.26 -13.30 -4.93
CA MET A 54 10.50 -12.17 -4.37
C MET A 54 9.52 -11.53 -5.37
N ARG A 55 8.92 -12.33 -6.26
CA ARG A 55 7.98 -11.86 -7.30
C ARG A 55 6.55 -12.31 -7.04
N GLY A 56 5.58 -11.55 -7.56
CA GLY A 56 4.16 -11.92 -7.54
C GLY A 56 3.65 -12.05 -6.10
N PRO A 57 3.04 -13.18 -5.70
CA PRO A 57 2.55 -13.36 -4.32
C PRO A 57 3.63 -13.30 -3.24
N ASN A 58 4.89 -13.56 -3.59
CA ASN A 58 6.02 -13.51 -2.64
C ASN A 58 6.66 -12.12 -2.55
N ASP A 59 6.29 -11.20 -3.44
CA ASP A 59 6.78 -9.83 -3.38
C ASP A 59 6.41 -9.20 -2.03
N PRO A 60 7.36 -8.54 -1.36
CA PRO A 60 7.12 -8.04 -0.01
C PRO A 60 6.07 -6.92 0.08
N GLY A 61 5.96 -6.07 -0.95
CA GLY A 61 4.90 -5.08 -1.02
C GLY A 61 3.53 -5.72 -1.23
N VAL A 62 3.47 -6.77 -2.06
CA VAL A 62 2.25 -7.57 -2.24
C VAL A 62 1.84 -8.22 -0.92
N ARG A 63 2.78 -8.85 -0.21
CA ARG A 63 2.51 -9.47 1.10
C ARG A 63 2.02 -8.45 2.13
N ALA A 64 2.64 -7.28 2.19
CA ALA A 64 2.19 -6.20 3.08
C ALA A 64 0.75 -5.76 2.78
N LEU A 65 0.41 -5.59 1.50
CA LEU A 65 -0.96 -5.25 1.09
C LEU A 65 -1.95 -6.38 1.40
N LEU A 66 -1.58 -7.65 1.16
CA LEU A 66 -2.42 -8.80 1.47
C LEU A 66 -2.75 -8.88 2.96
N ARG A 67 -1.76 -8.66 3.84
CA ARG A 67 -1.96 -8.60 5.29
C ARG A 67 -3.02 -7.55 5.66
N ILE A 68 -2.92 -6.36 5.09
CA ILE A 68 -3.91 -5.27 5.30
C ILE A 68 -5.28 -5.66 4.77
N TRP A 69 -5.36 -6.13 3.52
CA TRP A 69 -6.61 -6.47 2.87
C TRP A 69 -7.35 -7.58 3.63
N ARG A 70 -6.66 -8.64 4.05
CA ARG A 70 -7.25 -9.73 4.85
C ARG A 70 -7.81 -9.21 6.17
N PHE A 71 -7.04 -8.39 6.89
CA PHE A 71 -7.48 -7.77 8.14
C PHE A 71 -8.73 -6.90 7.94
N TYR A 72 -8.80 -6.15 6.84
CA TYR A 72 -9.95 -5.31 6.52
C TYR A 72 -11.20 -6.14 6.23
N LYS A 73 -11.07 -7.11 5.32
CA LYS A 73 -12.21 -7.90 4.84
C LYS A 73 -12.72 -8.90 5.88
N SER A 74 -11.83 -9.53 6.65
CA SER A 74 -12.24 -10.48 7.69
C SER A 74 -12.99 -9.82 8.86
N ARG A 75 -12.93 -8.48 8.97
CA ARG A 75 -13.57 -7.70 10.05
C ARG A 75 -14.71 -6.80 9.56
N GLY A 76 -15.06 -6.87 8.27
CA GLY A 76 -16.10 -6.01 7.70
C GLY A 76 -15.76 -4.52 7.75
N ILE A 77 -14.47 -4.16 7.70
CA ILE A 77 -14.03 -2.76 7.68
C ILE A 77 -14.40 -2.17 6.31
N ALA A 78 -15.15 -1.06 6.35
CA ALA A 78 -15.73 -0.45 5.15
C ALA A 78 -14.72 0.33 4.31
N THR A 79 -13.61 0.80 4.90
CA THR A 79 -12.53 1.50 4.20
C THR A 79 -12.02 0.66 3.02
N GLU A 80 -11.96 1.27 1.85
CA GLU A 80 -11.49 0.63 0.62
C GLU A 80 -9.96 0.51 0.62
N VAL A 81 -9.46 -0.64 0.17
CA VAL A 81 -8.03 -0.90 0.00
C VAL A 81 -7.66 -0.74 -1.47
N MET A 82 -6.98 0.36 -1.81
CA MET A 82 -6.50 0.64 -3.15
C MET A 82 -4.99 0.41 -3.26
N GLY A 83 -4.57 -0.71 -3.85
CA GLY A 83 -3.14 -0.94 -4.07
C GLY A 83 -2.52 0.10 -5.01
N ALA A 84 -1.34 0.62 -4.67
CA ALA A 84 -0.69 1.71 -5.38
C ALA A 84 0.82 1.49 -5.57
N SER A 85 1.42 2.30 -6.46
CA SER A 85 2.88 2.36 -6.70
C SER A 85 3.50 1.02 -7.14
N PHE A 86 2.94 0.36 -8.14
CA PHE A 86 3.48 -0.89 -8.71
C PHE A 86 4.80 -0.68 -9.48
N ARG A 87 5.59 -1.76 -9.63
CA ARG A 87 6.82 -1.83 -10.43
C ARG A 87 6.66 -2.72 -11.65
N ASP A 88 5.85 -3.76 -11.55
CA ASP A 88 5.60 -4.70 -12.62
C ASP A 88 4.17 -5.24 -12.59
N THR A 89 3.80 -5.93 -13.66
CA THR A 89 2.47 -6.55 -13.80
C THR A 89 2.27 -7.76 -12.90
N ALA A 90 3.33 -8.43 -12.41
CA ALA A 90 3.18 -9.58 -11.53
C ALA A 90 2.67 -9.17 -10.14
N GLN A 91 3.06 -7.99 -9.64
CA GLN A 91 2.49 -7.41 -8.42
C GLN A 91 0.99 -7.16 -8.57
N ILE A 92 0.57 -6.61 -9.72
CA ILE A 92 -0.83 -6.31 -10.03
C ILE A 92 -1.64 -7.62 -10.13
N THR A 93 -1.14 -8.59 -10.90
CA THR A 93 -1.78 -9.90 -11.07
C THR A 93 -1.93 -10.65 -9.76
N ALA A 94 -0.94 -10.56 -8.85
CA ALA A 94 -1.02 -11.18 -7.53
C ALA A 94 -2.12 -10.59 -6.64
N LEU A 95 -2.57 -9.37 -6.94
CA LEU A 95 -3.59 -8.62 -6.21
C LEU A 95 -4.91 -8.50 -6.99
N ALA A 96 -5.08 -9.25 -8.07
CA ALA A 96 -6.31 -9.25 -8.85
C ALA A 96 -7.53 -9.58 -7.96
N GLY A 97 -8.49 -8.66 -7.87
CA GLY A 97 -9.64 -8.76 -6.97
C GLY A 97 -9.53 -7.96 -5.67
N CYS A 98 -8.43 -7.22 -5.46
CA CYS A 98 -8.39 -6.10 -4.51
C CYS A 98 -9.51 -5.10 -4.84
N ASP A 99 -9.96 -4.31 -3.86
CA ASP A 99 -11.10 -3.39 -4.07
C ASP A 99 -10.83 -2.45 -5.24
N LEU A 100 -9.65 -1.85 -5.24
CA LEU A 100 -9.15 -0.95 -6.26
C LEU A 100 -7.64 -1.17 -6.45
N LEU A 101 -7.15 -0.84 -7.65
CA LEU A 101 -5.72 -0.76 -7.96
C LEU A 101 -5.49 0.51 -8.79
N THR A 102 -4.60 1.39 -8.34
CA THR A 102 -4.17 2.56 -9.13
C THR A 102 -2.86 2.25 -9.84
N ILE A 103 -2.90 2.23 -11.16
CA ILE A 103 -1.85 1.65 -12.02
C ILE A 103 -1.35 2.73 -12.99
N ALA A 104 -0.03 2.88 -13.09
CA ALA A 104 0.59 3.83 -14.01
C ALA A 104 0.32 3.44 -15.48
N PRO A 105 0.22 4.40 -16.42
CA PRO A 105 -0.11 4.12 -17.82
C PRO A 105 0.77 3.04 -18.47
N ALA A 106 2.09 3.08 -18.26
CA ALA A 106 3.00 2.08 -18.82
C ALA A 106 2.69 0.63 -18.37
N LEU A 107 2.22 0.44 -17.13
CA LEU A 107 1.81 -0.89 -16.65
C LEU A 107 0.42 -1.28 -17.14
N LEU A 108 -0.48 -0.32 -17.35
CA LEU A 108 -1.76 -0.57 -18.02
C LEU A 108 -1.55 -1.02 -19.46
N ASP A 109 -0.64 -0.37 -20.20
CA ASP A 109 -0.29 -0.75 -21.56
C ASP A 109 0.30 -2.17 -21.60
N ALA A 110 1.21 -2.48 -20.67
CA ALA A 110 1.79 -3.82 -20.55
C ALA A 110 0.75 -4.91 -20.23
N LEU A 111 -0.27 -4.59 -19.43
CA LEU A 111 -1.40 -5.48 -19.15
C LEU A 111 -2.28 -5.65 -20.39
N ALA A 112 -2.58 -4.56 -21.10
CA ALA A 112 -3.42 -4.59 -22.29
C ALA A 112 -2.79 -5.36 -23.46
N GLN A 113 -1.46 -5.41 -23.52
CA GLN A 113 -0.70 -6.17 -24.53
C GLN A 113 -0.47 -7.65 -24.16
N SER A 114 -0.90 -8.08 -22.96
CA SER A 114 -0.67 -9.44 -22.49
C SER A 114 -1.89 -10.33 -22.67
N ASP A 115 -1.69 -11.50 -23.28
CA ASP A 115 -2.71 -12.58 -23.32
C ASP A 115 -2.62 -13.53 -22.11
N ALA A 116 -1.81 -13.19 -21.09
CA ALA A 116 -1.68 -14.02 -19.90
C ALA A 116 -3.00 -14.04 -19.12
N PRO A 117 -3.40 -15.21 -18.56
CA PRO A 117 -4.62 -15.28 -17.77
C PRO A 117 -4.51 -14.39 -16.52
N MET A 118 -5.61 -13.71 -16.20
CA MET A 118 -5.75 -12.86 -15.02
C MET A 118 -6.85 -13.42 -14.09
N PRO A 119 -6.62 -14.56 -13.41
CA PRO A 119 -7.65 -15.11 -12.54
C PRO A 119 -7.74 -14.27 -11.28
N ARG A 120 -8.96 -14.11 -10.74
CA ARG A 120 -9.17 -13.49 -9.43
C ARG A 120 -8.32 -14.19 -8.36
N ARG A 121 -7.59 -13.41 -7.57
CA ARG A 121 -6.77 -13.86 -6.44
C ARG A 121 -7.40 -13.51 -5.10
N LEU A 122 -8.09 -12.37 -5.04
CA LEU A 122 -8.69 -11.86 -3.81
C LEU A 122 -10.21 -11.81 -3.97
N ASP A 123 -10.91 -12.50 -3.08
CA ASP A 123 -12.37 -12.51 -3.00
C ASP A 123 -12.80 -12.10 -1.58
N PRO A 124 -13.48 -10.96 -1.40
CA PRO A 124 -13.97 -10.53 -0.10
C PRO A 124 -14.86 -11.57 0.61
N ALA A 125 -15.58 -12.41 -0.16
CA ALA A 125 -16.39 -13.50 0.40
C ALA A 125 -15.53 -14.64 0.99
N GLN A 126 -14.25 -14.70 0.60
CA GLN A 126 -13.26 -15.69 1.02
C GLN A 126 -11.95 -14.99 1.40
N ALA A 127 -12.03 -13.95 2.22
CA ALA A 127 -10.86 -13.14 2.59
C ALA A 127 -9.71 -13.96 3.23
N GLY A 128 -10.03 -15.14 3.77
CA GLY A 128 -9.10 -15.97 4.51
C GLY A 128 -8.97 -15.49 5.96
N ALA A 129 -8.12 -16.19 6.73
CA ALA A 129 -7.81 -15.78 8.09
C ALA A 129 -6.89 -14.55 8.06
N PRO A 130 -7.14 -13.53 8.91
CA PRO A 130 -6.19 -12.45 9.09
C PRO A 130 -4.89 -13.00 9.70
N GLU A 131 -3.77 -12.40 9.33
CA GLU A 131 -2.45 -12.74 9.90
C GLU A 131 -2.29 -12.21 11.33
N ASP A 132 -3.13 -11.26 11.73
CA ASP A 132 -3.11 -10.63 13.05
C ASP A 132 -4.52 -10.50 13.64
N ASP A 133 -4.61 -10.68 14.96
CA ASP A 133 -5.81 -10.46 15.76
C ASP A 133 -5.84 -9.08 16.44
N ALA A 134 -4.86 -8.21 16.17
CA ALA A 134 -4.69 -6.90 16.80
C ALA A 134 -5.99 -6.06 16.81
N PRO A 135 -6.31 -5.33 17.90
CA PRO A 135 -7.51 -4.50 17.97
C PRO A 135 -7.44 -3.33 16.99
N LEU A 136 -8.59 -2.77 16.58
CA LEU A 136 -8.56 -1.55 15.76
C LEU A 136 -8.05 -0.34 16.54
N ALA A 137 -8.42 -0.26 17.83
CA ALA A 137 -7.95 0.78 18.71
C ALA A 137 -6.41 0.75 18.81
N LEU A 138 -5.80 1.89 18.56
CA LEU A 138 -4.37 2.13 18.70
C LEU A 138 -4.20 3.51 19.32
N SER A 139 -3.55 3.59 20.48
CA SER A 139 -3.24 4.90 21.08
C SER A 139 -2.20 5.61 20.24
N GLN A 140 -2.16 6.94 20.32
CA GLN A 140 -1.14 7.73 19.61
C GLN A 140 0.29 7.27 19.97
N ALA A 141 0.57 7.08 21.27
CA ALA A 141 1.88 6.60 21.72
C ALA A 141 2.23 5.23 21.11
N ALA A 142 1.28 4.27 21.12
CA ALA A 142 1.53 2.96 20.52
C ALA A 142 1.72 3.01 19.00
N PHE A 143 1.02 3.93 18.31
CA PHE A 143 1.22 4.17 16.89
C PHE A 143 2.61 4.76 16.62
N GLU A 144 3.02 5.79 17.37
CA GLU A 144 4.32 6.44 17.24
C GLU A 144 5.47 5.47 17.54
N ASP A 145 5.36 4.66 18.60
CA ASP A 145 6.34 3.65 18.95
C ASP A 145 6.50 2.60 17.85
N ALA A 146 5.39 2.13 17.27
CA ALA A 146 5.42 1.17 16.18
C ALA A 146 6.05 1.76 14.90
N LEU A 147 5.73 3.01 14.55
CA LEU A 147 6.34 3.71 13.42
C LEU A 147 7.83 3.96 13.63
N ALA A 148 8.25 4.25 14.87
CA ALA A 148 9.65 4.44 15.21
C ALA A 148 10.45 3.13 15.08
N ALA A 149 9.84 2.00 15.45
CA ALA A 149 10.44 0.67 15.37
C ALA A 149 10.53 0.13 13.93
N ASP A 150 9.66 0.55 13.01
CA ASP A 150 9.69 0.15 11.61
C ASP A 150 10.60 1.07 10.77
N ALA A 151 11.85 0.63 10.56
CA ALA A 151 12.84 1.36 9.78
C ALA A 151 12.41 1.63 8.33
N MET A 152 11.66 0.71 7.71
CA MET A 152 11.17 0.86 6.34
C MET A 152 10.08 1.93 6.29
N CYS A 153 9.06 1.80 7.14
CA CYS A 153 7.97 2.77 7.22
C CYS A 153 8.50 4.17 7.49
N ARG A 154 9.38 4.34 8.49
CA ARG A 154 9.96 5.63 8.83
C ARG A 154 10.74 6.25 7.67
N SER A 155 11.57 5.44 7.00
CA SER A 155 12.36 5.90 5.85
C SER A 155 11.48 6.29 4.67
N LYS A 156 10.55 5.41 4.26
CA LYS A 156 9.72 5.61 3.06
C LYS A 156 8.64 6.66 3.25
N LEU A 157 8.10 6.83 4.45
CA LEU A 157 7.19 7.92 4.77
C LEU A 157 7.90 9.27 4.69
N ALA A 158 9.05 9.41 5.35
CA ALA A 158 9.82 10.66 5.32
C ALA A 158 10.30 11.03 3.91
N GLU A 159 10.83 10.05 3.17
CA GLU A 159 11.24 10.22 1.77
C GLU A 159 10.05 10.65 0.90
N GLY A 160 8.90 10.00 1.04
CA GLY A 160 7.69 10.33 0.27
C GLY A 160 7.18 11.75 0.52
N ILE A 161 7.14 12.17 1.78
CA ILE A 161 6.74 13.53 2.15
C ILE A 161 7.73 14.57 1.59
N ALA A 162 9.03 14.31 1.72
CA ALA A 162 10.07 15.22 1.22
C ALA A 162 9.96 15.42 -0.30
N LEU A 163 9.75 14.32 -1.06
CA LEU A 163 9.59 14.39 -2.52
C LEU A 163 8.34 15.19 -2.92
N PHE A 164 7.17 14.92 -2.31
CA PHE A 164 5.97 15.70 -2.62
C PHE A 164 6.09 17.18 -2.25
N SER A 165 6.80 17.49 -1.16
CA SER A 165 7.09 18.87 -0.78
C SER A 165 7.98 19.57 -1.81
N ALA A 166 9.04 18.90 -2.27
CA ALA A 166 9.92 19.42 -3.31
C ALA A 166 9.18 19.66 -4.64
N ASP A 167 8.33 18.73 -5.07
CA ASP A 167 7.50 18.88 -6.26
C ASP A 167 6.50 20.04 -6.13
N THR A 168 5.95 20.25 -4.93
CA THR A 168 5.07 21.39 -4.64
C THR A 168 5.81 22.72 -4.78
N VAL A 169 7.04 22.82 -4.23
CA VAL A 169 7.88 24.02 -4.37
C VAL A 169 8.23 24.28 -5.83
N ALA A 170 8.60 23.25 -6.58
CA ALA A 170 8.91 23.36 -8.01
C ALA A 170 7.70 23.85 -8.81
N LEU A 171 6.51 23.29 -8.55
CA LEU A 171 5.26 23.73 -9.20
C LEU A 171 4.95 25.19 -8.87
N LEU A 172 5.07 25.61 -7.61
CA LEU A 172 4.83 27.01 -7.23
C LEU A 172 5.80 27.97 -7.93
N ALA A 173 7.07 27.59 -8.09
CA ALA A 173 8.04 28.40 -8.83
C ALA A 173 7.66 28.53 -10.32
N LEU A 174 7.15 27.47 -10.95
CA LEU A 174 6.66 27.50 -12.33
C LEU A 174 5.43 28.41 -12.51
N LEU A 175 4.57 28.51 -11.49
CA LEU A 175 3.36 29.36 -11.53
C LEU A 175 3.66 30.84 -11.27
N GLN A 176 4.82 31.15 -10.70
CA GLN A 176 5.25 32.53 -10.41
C GLN A 176 6.11 33.15 -11.52
N GLY A 177 6.59 32.34 -12.47
CA GLY A 177 7.31 32.78 -13.67
C GLY A 177 6.39 32.97 -14.86
#